data_AF-A0A8H7CI98-F1
#
_entry.id   AF-A0A8H7CI98-F1
#
_cell.length_a   1.000
_cell.length_b   1.000
_cell.length_c   1.000
_cell.angle_alpha   90.00
_cell.angle_beta   90.00
_cell.angle_gamma   90.00
#
_symmetry.space_group_name_H-M   'P 1'
#
loop_
_entity.id
_entity.type
_entity.pdbx_description
1 polymer ?
#
loop_
_entity_poly.entity_id
_entity_poly.type
_entity_poly.pdbx_seq_one_letter_code
_entity_poly.pdbx_strand_id
1 'polypeptide(L)'
;MGGTCSTISVVSGDSCGTLAARCGISAADFTTFNPSPTLCSTLAVGQKVCCTSGGLPVPVQNPDGSCASYTVVPGDTCSAIAASNGITVADLDAWNTNTWGWETCNDLQLINICLSTGTPPMPPPVANAICGPQVPGTVTPPAGTNLSTLNPCPLNACCDIWGQCGTTSDFCTPSSTGAPGTAAPGTNGCISNCGTEIISSSPPAEFRRVAYFEAFNIQRPCLTMDVTQIDTTQYTHVHFAFLDITSTFDVDTSQFQDQFNKFVKLTGIKRIASFGGNYFRKLRSMSFLTEPP
;
A
#
# COMPACT_ATOMS: atom_id res chain seq x y z
N MET A 1 43.49 -11.69 -8.59
CA MET A 1 42.33 -11.76 -7.68
C MET A 1 42.51 -10.66 -6.64
N GLY A 2 41.82 -9.55 -6.77
CA GLY A 2 41.84 -8.49 -5.76
C GLY A 2 40.78 -8.80 -4.71
N GLY A 3 41.20 -9.11 -3.49
CA GLY A 3 40.27 -9.31 -2.37
C GLY A 3 39.60 -8.01 -1.92
N THR A 4 38.82 -8.10 -0.85
CA THR A 4 38.25 -6.92 -0.19
C THR A 4 39.31 -6.19 0.61
N CYS A 5 39.37 -4.86 0.50
CA CYS A 5 40.30 -4.05 1.27
C CYS A 5 39.82 -3.87 2.72
N SER A 6 40.75 -3.61 3.64
CA SER A 6 40.42 -2.98 4.92
C SER A 6 40.02 -1.53 4.69
N THR A 7 39.05 -1.02 5.47
CA THR A 7 38.48 0.31 5.25
C THR A 7 38.46 1.18 6.49
N ILE A 8 38.48 2.49 6.26
CA ILE A 8 38.09 3.51 7.24
C ILE A 8 37.00 4.41 6.62
N SER A 9 36.24 5.08 7.49
CA SER A 9 35.26 6.08 7.06
C SER A 9 35.82 7.49 7.17
N VAL A 10 35.45 8.32 6.20
CA VAL A 10 35.67 9.76 6.17
C VAL A 10 34.88 10.41 7.31
N VAL A 11 35.54 11.27 8.08
CA VAL A 11 34.93 12.14 9.10
C VAL A 11 35.10 13.60 8.70
N SER A 12 34.40 14.49 9.40
CA SER A 12 34.48 15.92 9.11
C SER A 12 35.92 16.44 9.25
N GLY A 13 36.37 17.20 8.25
CA GLY A 13 37.74 17.75 8.19
C GLY A 13 38.79 16.83 7.59
N ASP A 14 38.43 15.62 7.15
CA ASP A 14 39.38 14.73 6.48
C ASP A 14 39.82 15.26 5.11
N SER A 15 41.07 14.97 4.79
CA SER A 15 41.65 15.02 3.44
C SER A 15 42.27 13.65 3.12
N CYS A 16 42.62 13.39 1.86
CA CYS A 16 43.36 12.17 1.53
C CYS A 16 44.67 12.02 2.33
N GLY A 17 45.32 13.13 2.70
CA GLY A 17 46.51 13.09 3.54
C GLY A 17 46.22 12.61 4.98
N THR A 18 45.15 13.11 5.60
CA THR A 18 44.77 12.68 6.96
C THR A 18 44.24 11.24 6.96
N LEU A 19 43.55 10.83 5.90
CA LEU A 19 43.08 9.46 5.71
C LEU A 19 44.23 8.48 5.52
N ALA A 20 45.22 8.81 4.66
CA ALA A 20 46.43 8.00 4.48
C ALA A 20 47.19 7.83 5.80
N ALA A 21 47.36 8.92 6.56
CA ALA A 21 48.01 8.88 7.87
C ALA A 21 47.24 7.99 8.87
N ARG A 22 45.91 8.07 8.90
CA ARG A 22 45.05 7.21 9.74
C ARG A 22 45.08 5.74 9.32
N CYS A 23 45.22 5.46 8.04
CA CYS A 23 45.46 4.12 7.52
C CYS A 23 46.87 3.60 7.84
N GLY A 24 47.81 4.47 8.25
CA GLY A 24 49.20 4.13 8.50
C GLY A 24 50.00 3.83 7.21
N ILE A 25 49.62 4.40 6.07
CA ILE A 25 50.22 4.16 4.76
C ILE A 25 50.72 5.45 4.10
N SER A 26 51.55 5.33 3.06
CA SER A 26 52.00 6.49 2.30
C SER A 26 50.86 7.10 1.45
N ALA A 27 50.96 8.38 1.11
CA ALA A 27 49.99 9.02 0.20
C ALA A 27 49.96 8.35 -1.20
N ALA A 28 51.10 7.80 -1.65
CA ALA A 28 51.20 7.06 -2.90
C ALA A 28 50.44 5.73 -2.83
N ASP A 29 50.57 4.99 -1.72
CA ASP A 29 49.82 3.74 -1.49
C ASP A 29 48.33 4.03 -1.36
N PHE A 30 47.95 5.08 -0.63
CA PHE A 30 46.54 5.49 -0.50
C PHE A 30 45.90 5.80 -1.87
N THR A 31 46.62 6.53 -2.72
CA THR A 31 46.17 6.84 -4.09
C THR A 31 46.09 5.58 -4.95
N THR A 32 47.01 4.63 -4.75
CA THR A 32 47.00 3.33 -5.46
C THR A 32 45.81 2.47 -5.05
N PHE A 33 45.48 2.44 -3.75
CA PHE A 33 44.34 1.67 -3.22
C PHE A 33 43.00 2.33 -3.52
N ASN A 34 42.99 3.63 -3.77
CA ASN A 34 41.79 4.40 -4.04
C ASN A 34 41.94 5.19 -5.36
N PRO A 35 41.91 4.51 -6.51
CA PRO A 35 42.36 5.07 -7.79
C PRO A 35 41.42 6.10 -8.42
N SER A 36 40.29 6.43 -7.79
CA SER A 36 39.37 7.43 -8.31
C SER A 36 40.04 8.81 -8.33
N PRO A 37 40.17 9.45 -9.51
CA PRO A 37 40.89 10.72 -9.64
C PRO A 37 40.20 11.89 -8.94
N THR A 38 38.90 11.76 -8.65
CA THR A 38 38.10 12.80 -7.98
C THR A 38 37.94 12.57 -6.48
N LEU A 39 38.37 11.42 -5.94
CA LEU A 39 38.11 11.06 -4.54
C LEU A 39 38.51 12.17 -3.57
N CYS A 40 39.73 12.70 -3.73
CA CYS A 40 40.29 13.67 -2.78
C CYS A 40 39.64 15.05 -2.83
N SER A 41 38.88 15.37 -3.89
CA SER A 41 38.12 16.62 -4.00
C SER A 41 36.64 16.45 -3.69
N THR A 42 36.15 15.22 -3.52
CA THR A 42 34.73 14.90 -3.31
C THR A 42 34.48 14.03 -2.08
N LEU A 43 35.38 14.04 -1.09
CA LEU A 43 35.23 13.27 0.14
C LEU A 43 33.92 13.65 0.85
N ALA A 44 33.06 12.67 1.08
CA ALA A 44 31.82 12.84 1.83
C ALA A 44 31.93 12.16 3.20
N VAL A 45 31.44 12.80 4.25
CA VAL A 45 31.39 12.20 5.60
C VAL A 45 30.63 10.86 5.53
N GLY A 46 31.20 9.82 6.14
CA GLY A 46 30.66 8.45 6.10
C GLY A 46 31.19 7.59 4.95
N GLN A 47 31.69 8.19 3.87
CA GLN A 47 32.26 7.47 2.73
C GLN A 47 33.39 6.53 3.18
N LYS A 48 33.40 5.30 2.65
CA LYS A 48 34.49 4.34 2.92
C LYS A 48 35.64 4.53 1.93
N VAL A 49 36.87 4.40 2.43
CA VAL A 49 38.10 4.36 1.63
C VAL A 49 38.96 3.16 2.05
N CYS A 50 39.73 2.62 1.12
CA CYS A 50 40.61 1.48 1.32
C CYS A 50 41.94 1.88 1.99
N CYS A 51 42.36 1.12 3.00
CA CYS A 51 43.70 1.20 3.60
C CYS A 51 44.66 0.11 3.11
N THR A 52 44.16 -0.89 2.38
CA THR A 52 44.97 -1.96 1.76
C THR A 52 44.56 -2.15 0.30
N SER A 53 45.35 -2.88 -0.47
CA SER A 53 44.96 -3.27 -1.83
C SER A 53 43.67 -4.11 -1.83
N GLY A 54 42.86 -3.94 -2.88
CA GLY A 54 41.56 -4.59 -3.01
C GLY A 54 40.45 -3.62 -3.38
N GLY A 55 39.22 -4.13 -3.49
CA GLY A 55 38.02 -3.30 -3.67
C GLY A 55 37.34 -2.99 -2.34
N LEU A 56 36.51 -1.94 -2.31
CA LEU A 56 35.64 -1.66 -1.16
C LEU A 56 34.71 -2.86 -0.90
N PRO A 57 34.44 -3.19 0.38
CA PRO A 57 33.38 -4.12 0.73
C PRO A 57 32.03 -3.53 0.29
N VAL A 58 31.38 -4.18 -0.67
CA VAL A 58 30.02 -3.85 -1.11
C VAL A 58 29.02 -4.85 -0.51
N PRO A 59 27.81 -4.40 -0.15
CA PRO A 59 26.74 -5.31 0.23
C PRO A 59 26.45 -6.29 -0.91
N VAL A 60 26.19 -7.55 -0.56
CA VAL A 60 25.88 -8.62 -1.52
C VAL A 60 24.52 -9.22 -1.21
N GLN A 61 23.91 -9.84 -2.22
CA GLN A 61 22.67 -10.57 -2.08
C GLN A 61 22.79 -11.65 -0.98
N ASN A 62 21.75 -11.77 -0.16
CA ASN A 62 21.68 -12.79 0.87
C ASN A 62 21.54 -14.19 0.26
N PRO A 63 21.94 -15.26 0.98
CA PRO A 63 21.81 -16.63 0.49
C PRO A 63 20.39 -17.08 0.15
N ASP A 64 19.38 -16.45 0.75
CA ASP A 64 17.95 -16.70 0.49
C ASP A 64 17.42 -15.98 -0.76
N GLY A 65 18.27 -15.23 -1.46
CA GLY A 65 17.93 -14.45 -2.64
C GLY A 65 17.40 -13.05 -2.34
N SER A 66 17.20 -12.67 -1.09
CA SER A 66 16.85 -11.29 -0.72
C SER A 66 18.04 -10.35 -0.91
N CYS A 67 17.77 -9.08 -1.18
CA CYS A 67 18.83 -8.08 -1.26
C CYS A 67 19.39 -7.76 0.13
N ALA A 68 20.63 -7.27 0.20
CA ALA A 68 21.10 -6.57 1.39
C ALA A 68 20.23 -5.32 1.59
N SER A 69 19.48 -5.27 2.68
CA SER A 69 18.50 -4.21 2.91
C SER A 69 19.04 -3.06 3.76
N TYR A 70 18.46 -1.88 3.59
CA TYR A 70 18.73 -0.69 4.38
C TYR A 70 17.44 0.06 4.64
N THR A 71 17.22 0.49 5.89
CA THR A 71 16.08 1.33 6.26
C THR A 71 16.49 2.79 6.16
N VAL A 72 15.86 3.53 5.25
CA VAL A 72 16.09 4.96 5.09
C VAL A 72 15.61 5.71 6.32
N VAL A 73 16.45 6.58 6.86
CA VAL A 73 16.13 7.41 8.03
C VAL A 73 16.09 8.91 7.68
N PRO A 74 15.44 9.75 8.50
CA PRO A 74 15.40 11.19 8.26
C PRO A 74 16.80 11.81 8.14
N GLY A 75 17.03 12.55 7.06
CA GLY A 75 18.31 13.19 6.75
C GLY A 75 19.21 12.38 5.82
N ASP A 76 18.83 11.15 5.48
CA ASP A 76 19.54 10.38 4.47
C ASP A 76 19.40 11.02 3.07
N THR A 77 20.43 10.79 2.26
CA THR A 77 20.42 11.06 0.82
C THR A 77 20.97 9.84 0.11
N CYS A 78 20.53 9.58 -1.13
CA CYS A 78 21.07 8.47 -1.91
C CYS A 78 22.58 8.54 -2.06
N SER A 79 23.15 9.75 -2.24
CA SER A 79 24.60 9.93 -2.37
C SER A 79 25.34 9.52 -1.09
N ALA A 80 24.84 9.89 0.09
CA ALA A 80 25.43 9.50 1.37
C ALA A 80 25.30 7.99 1.64
N ILE A 81 24.13 7.40 1.35
CA ILE A 81 23.90 5.95 1.46
C ILE A 81 24.86 5.19 0.53
N ALA A 82 24.93 5.59 -0.74
CA ALA A 82 25.76 4.95 -1.73
C ALA A 82 27.25 5.01 -1.35
N ALA A 83 27.75 6.20 -0.99
CA ALA A 83 29.13 6.42 -0.58
C ALA A 83 29.52 5.61 0.67
N SER A 84 28.63 5.51 1.66
CA SER A 84 28.85 4.75 2.90
C SER A 84 28.88 3.23 2.67
N ASN A 85 28.27 2.77 1.57
CA ASN A 85 28.17 1.35 1.22
C ASN A 85 29.05 0.95 0.04
N GLY A 86 29.87 1.86 -0.49
CA GLY A 86 30.79 1.56 -1.60
C GLY A 86 30.08 1.24 -2.92
N ILE A 87 28.84 1.69 -3.08
CA ILE A 87 28.01 1.54 -4.29
C ILE A 87 27.76 2.91 -4.93
N THR A 88 27.09 2.94 -6.07
CA THR A 88 26.72 4.18 -6.76
C THR A 88 25.22 4.49 -6.60
N VAL A 89 24.84 5.75 -6.87
CA VAL A 89 23.42 6.14 -6.94
C VAL A 89 22.70 5.38 -8.06
N ALA A 90 23.39 5.13 -9.18
CA ALA A 90 22.84 4.34 -10.28
C ALA A 90 22.55 2.89 -9.87
N ASP A 91 23.37 2.31 -8.99
CA ASP A 91 23.11 0.99 -8.44
C ASP A 91 21.85 0.99 -7.56
N LEU A 92 21.66 2.01 -6.72
CA LEU A 92 20.43 2.17 -5.93
C LEU A 92 19.19 2.25 -6.82
N ASP A 93 19.20 3.10 -7.85
CA ASP A 93 18.07 3.21 -8.77
C ASP A 93 17.79 1.89 -9.50
N ALA A 94 18.85 1.18 -9.92
CA ALA A 94 18.71 -0.10 -10.64
C ALA A 94 18.12 -1.21 -9.76
N TRP A 95 18.57 -1.33 -8.52
CA TRP A 95 18.17 -2.42 -7.62
C TRP A 95 16.81 -2.21 -6.96
N ASN A 96 16.29 -0.99 -6.94
CA ASN A 96 15.04 -0.64 -6.26
C ASN A 96 13.83 -0.47 -7.17
N THR A 97 13.93 -0.82 -8.45
CA THR A 97 12.82 -0.76 -9.42
C THR A 97 11.58 -1.55 -9.01
N ASN A 98 11.72 -2.57 -8.14
CA ASN A 98 10.61 -3.36 -7.61
C ASN A 98 10.40 -3.14 -6.08
N THR A 99 11.11 -2.19 -5.49
CA THR A 99 11.00 -1.88 -4.05
C THR A 99 9.74 -1.06 -3.80
N TRP A 100 8.95 -1.46 -2.79
CA TRP A 100 7.70 -0.79 -2.47
C TRP A 100 7.92 0.68 -2.06
N GLY A 101 7.28 1.61 -2.77
CA GLY A 101 7.36 3.05 -2.52
C GLY A 101 8.62 3.73 -3.05
N TRP A 102 9.40 3.08 -3.92
CA TRP A 102 10.63 3.67 -4.46
C TRP A 102 10.35 4.72 -5.54
N GLU A 103 10.55 5.99 -5.19
CA GLU A 103 10.36 7.18 -6.05
C GLU A 103 11.68 7.69 -6.67
N THR A 104 12.67 6.81 -6.86
CA THR A 104 14.04 7.12 -7.30
C THR A 104 14.84 7.97 -6.31
N CYS A 105 16.12 8.17 -6.60
CA CYS A 105 16.97 9.04 -5.80
C CYS A 105 16.67 10.54 -5.86
N ASN A 106 15.72 10.97 -6.70
CA ASN A 106 15.23 12.36 -6.71
C ASN A 106 14.23 12.65 -5.57
N ASP A 107 13.55 11.61 -5.05
CA ASP A 107 12.55 11.73 -3.99
C ASP A 107 12.65 10.55 -3.02
N LEU A 108 13.76 10.49 -2.27
CA LEU A 108 14.05 9.38 -1.36
C LEU A 108 13.05 9.33 -0.20
N GLN A 109 12.23 8.27 -0.17
CA GLN A 109 11.23 8.03 0.86
C GLN A 109 11.80 7.30 2.09
N LEU A 110 11.12 7.42 3.23
CA LEU A 110 11.43 6.68 4.47
C LEU A 110 10.96 5.21 4.39
N ILE A 111 11.60 4.43 3.53
CA ILE A 111 11.27 3.04 3.22
C ILE A 111 12.48 2.12 3.41
N ASN A 112 12.25 0.81 3.31
CA ASN A 112 13.31 -0.17 3.24
C ASN A 112 13.75 -0.34 1.78
N ILE A 113 15.04 -0.17 1.49
CA ILE A 113 15.61 -0.24 0.14
C ILE A 113 16.65 -1.36 0.04
N CYS A 114 16.98 -1.73 -1.19
CA CYS A 114 18.06 -2.64 -1.54
C CYS A 114 19.39 -1.90 -1.76
N LEU A 115 20.45 -2.43 -1.18
CA LEU A 115 21.85 -2.06 -1.41
C LEU A 115 22.62 -3.12 -2.23
N SER A 116 21.91 -4.10 -2.79
CA SER A 116 22.42 -5.10 -3.72
C SER A 116 21.29 -5.59 -4.62
N THR A 117 21.58 -6.42 -5.62
CA THR A 117 20.56 -7.21 -6.31
C THR A 117 19.83 -8.15 -5.34
N GLY A 118 18.58 -8.51 -5.64
CA GLY A 118 17.80 -9.51 -4.90
C GLY A 118 16.34 -9.11 -4.73
N THR A 119 15.58 -9.94 -4.01
CA THR A 119 14.19 -9.64 -3.67
C THR A 119 14.13 -8.50 -2.63
N PRO A 120 13.33 -7.44 -2.87
CA PRO A 120 13.18 -6.34 -1.93
C PRO A 120 12.58 -6.76 -0.58
N PRO A 121 12.92 -6.03 0.50
CA PRO A 121 12.29 -6.24 1.81
C PRO A 121 10.81 -5.82 1.78
N MET A 122 10.03 -6.34 2.74
CA MET A 122 8.67 -5.84 2.98
C MET A 122 8.69 -4.36 3.39
N PRO A 123 7.70 -3.56 2.93
CA PRO A 123 7.56 -2.18 3.38
C PRO A 123 7.24 -2.11 4.88
N PRO A 124 7.61 -1.01 5.55
CA PRO A 124 7.25 -0.81 6.95
C PRO A 124 5.72 -0.70 7.12
N PRO A 125 5.16 -1.23 8.22
CA PRO A 125 3.72 -1.12 8.48
C PRO A 125 3.26 0.34 8.63
N VAL A 126 2.04 0.61 8.16
CA VAL A 126 1.36 1.91 8.33
C VAL A 126 0.19 1.70 9.30
N ALA A 127 0.18 2.46 10.40
CA ALA A 127 -0.69 2.21 11.54
C ALA A 127 -2.19 2.15 11.21
N ASN A 128 -2.64 2.95 10.23
CA ASN A 128 -4.03 3.03 9.78
C ASN A 128 -4.29 2.33 8.44
N ALA A 129 -3.35 1.56 7.90
CA ALA A 129 -3.57 0.80 6.67
C ALA A 129 -4.55 -0.36 6.93
N ILE A 130 -5.57 -0.45 6.08
CA ILE A 130 -6.60 -1.50 6.08
C ILE A 130 -6.48 -2.43 4.87
N CYS A 131 -5.70 -2.06 3.87
CA CYS A 131 -5.41 -2.89 2.70
C CYS A 131 -3.94 -2.79 2.26
N GLY A 132 -3.49 -3.72 1.41
CA GLY A 132 -2.13 -3.73 0.87
C GLY A 132 -1.09 -4.35 1.81
N PRO A 133 0.21 -4.32 1.43
CA PRO A 133 1.28 -5.00 2.16
C PRO A 133 1.68 -4.31 3.47
N GLN A 134 1.24 -3.07 3.70
CA GLN A 134 1.61 -2.27 4.87
C GLN A 134 0.62 -2.40 6.04
N VAL A 135 -0.42 -3.25 5.93
CA VAL A 135 -1.32 -3.54 7.04
C VAL A 135 -0.52 -4.10 8.23
N PRO A 136 -0.68 -3.55 9.46
CA PRO A 136 0.04 -4.04 10.63
C PRO A 136 -0.15 -5.54 10.85
N GLY A 137 0.96 -6.26 11.02
CA GLY A 137 0.97 -7.71 11.20
C GLY A 137 1.00 -8.55 9.91
N THR A 138 1.08 -7.91 8.74
CA THR A 138 1.28 -8.63 7.48
C THR A 138 2.59 -9.42 7.51
N VAL A 139 2.50 -10.72 7.27
CA VAL A 139 3.67 -11.61 7.20
C VAL A 139 4.31 -11.56 5.83
N THR A 140 5.65 -11.69 5.77
CA THR A 140 6.38 -11.75 4.51
C THR A 140 5.91 -12.96 3.68
N PRO A 141 5.38 -12.75 2.46
CA PRO A 141 4.95 -13.84 1.61
C PRO A 141 6.15 -14.53 0.94
N PRO A 142 5.94 -15.69 0.28
CA PRO A 142 6.97 -16.31 -0.55
C PRO A 142 7.53 -15.34 -1.60
N ALA A 143 8.82 -15.50 -1.93
CA ALA A 143 9.49 -14.68 -2.94
C ALA A 143 8.73 -14.72 -4.29
N GLY A 144 8.61 -13.57 -4.94
CA GLY A 144 7.88 -13.41 -6.20
C GLY A 144 6.37 -13.17 -6.06
N THR A 145 5.83 -13.17 -4.84
CA THR A 145 4.42 -12.79 -4.61
C THR A 145 4.20 -11.32 -4.97
N ASN A 146 3.13 -11.03 -5.70
CA ASN A 146 2.72 -9.64 -5.95
C ASN A 146 2.16 -9.03 -4.66
N LEU A 147 2.95 -8.15 -4.03
CA LEU A 147 2.62 -7.50 -2.76
C LEU A 147 1.30 -6.70 -2.81
N SER A 148 0.89 -6.19 -3.97
CA SER A 148 -0.35 -5.42 -4.08
C SER A 148 -1.62 -6.24 -3.88
N THR A 149 -1.51 -7.58 -3.93
CA THR A 149 -2.62 -8.51 -3.70
C THR A 149 -2.83 -8.86 -2.23
N LEU A 150 -1.92 -8.42 -1.34
CA LEU A 150 -2.04 -8.68 0.09
C LEU A 150 -3.13 -7.81 0.71
N ASN A 151 -3.89 -8.39 1.64
CA ASN A 151 -4.95 -7.71 2.40
C ASN A 151 -5.92 -6.94 1.48
N PRO A 152 -6.73 -7.64 0.66
CA PRO A 152 -7.64 -6.97 -0.28
C PRO A 152 -8.73 -6.19 0.45
N CYS A 153 -9.18 -5.10 -0.16
CA CYS A 153 -10.32 -4.35 0.35
C CYS A 153 -11.63 -5.17 0.34
N PRO A 154 -12.51 -4.99 1.33
CA PRO A 154 -13.85 -5.55 1.30
C PRO A 154 -14.59 -5.20 0.01
N LEU A 155 -15.43 -6.12 -0.46
CA LEU A 155 -16.24 -5.97 -1.68
C LEU A 155 -15.43 -5.69 -2.95
N ASN A 156 -14.14 -6.05 -2.97
CA ASN A 156 -13.21 -5.74 -4.06
C ASN A 156 -13.16 -4.24 -4.41
N ALA A 157 -13.29 -3.36 -3.42
CA ALA A 157 -13.01 -1.94 -3.60
C ALA A 157 -11.53 -1.71 -3.98
N CYS A 158 -11.23 -0.52 -4.49
CA CYS A 158 -9.87 -0.12 -4.83
C CYS A 158 -9.06 0.10 -3.55
N CYS A 159 -7.80 -0.31 -3.57
CA CYS A 159 -6.83 -0.01 -2.51
C CYS A 159 -5.84 1.03 -3.02
N ASP A 160 -5.75 2.18 -2.34
CA ASP A 160 -4.79 3.24 -2.67
C ASP A 160 -3.37 2.94 -2.15
N ILE A 161 -2.38 3.77 -2.49
CA ILE A 161 -0.99 3.55 -2.02
C ILE A 161 -0.83 3.74 -0.50
N TRP A 162 -1.80 4.40 0.14
CA TRP A 162 -1.82 4.68 1.59
C TRP A 162 -2.52 3.55 2.39
N GLY A 163 -2.90 2.47 1.72
CA GLY A 163 -3.56 1.32 2.32
C GLY A 163 -5.01 1.60 2.72
N GLN A 164 -5.70 2.49 2.03
CA GLN A 164 -7.11 2.83 2.25
C GLN A 164 -8.01 2.28 1.14
N CYS A 165 -9.23 1.91 1.52
CA CYS A 165 -10.21 1.35 0.62
C CYS A 165 -11.24 2.38 0.16
N GLY A 166 -11.55 2.40 -1.14
CA GLY A 166 -12.61 3.23 -1.69
C GLY A 166 -12.99 2.88 -3.11
N THR A 167 -14.04 3.52 -3.63
CA THR A 167 -14.60 3.25 -4.97
C THR A 167 -14.61 4.50 -5.86
N THR A 168 -14.00 5.59 -5.42
CA THR A 168 -13.91 6.85 -6.18
C THR A 168 -12.54 6.95 -6.86
N SER A 169 -12.39 7.91 -7.77
CA SER A 169 -11.11 8.21 -8.42
C SER A 169 -9.96 8.42 -7.44
N ASP A 170 -10.26 8.95 -6.24
CA ASP A 170 -9.26 9.20 -5.21
C ASP A 170 -8.60 7.92 -4.68
N PHE A 171 -9.18 6.75 -4.91
CA PHE A 171 -8.63 5.44 -4.52
C PHE A 171 -8.37 4.52 -5.71
N CYS A 172 -9.04 4.77 -6.83
CA CYS A 172 -9.06 3.88 -7.97
C CYS A 172 -8.19 4.32 -9.13
N THR A 173 -7.63 5.55 -9.12
CA THR A 173 -6.74 6.01 -10.20
C THR A 173 -5.49 5.13 -10.24
N PRO A 174 -5.23 4.40 -11.33
CA PRO A 174 -4.06 3.52 -11.42
C PRO A 174 -2.76 4.27 -11.12
N SER A 175 -1.91 3.64 -10.31
CA SER A 175 -0.55 4.13 -10.07
C SER A 175 0.24 4.19 -11.38
N SER A 176 1.23 5.09 -11.45
CA SER A 176 2.14 5.17 -12.58
C SER A 176 2.97 3.88 -12.71
N THR A 177 3.68 3.71 -13.83
CA THR A 177 4.54 2.54 -14.11
C THR A 177 5.85 2.53 -13.31
N GLY A 178 5.90 3.21 -12.17
CA GLY A 178 7.05 3.23 -11.28
C GLY A 178 7.19 1.93 -10.49
N ALA A 179 7.99 1.99 -9.42
CA ALA A 179 8.05 0.89 -8.46
C ALA A 179 6.66 0.67 -7.80
N PRO A 180 6.34 -0.53 -7.32
CA PRO A 180 5.03 -0.79 -6.71
C PRO A 180 4.80 0.13 -5.49
N GLY A 181 3.56 0.51 -5.23
CA GLY A 181 3.22 1.39 -4.09
C GLY A 181 3.61 2.86 -4.26
N THR A 182 3.86 3.31 -5.49
CA THR A 182 4.12 4.72 -5.85
C THR A 182 2.88 5.36 -6.49
N ALA A 183 2.80 6.68 -6.53
CA ALA A 183 1.70 7.38 -7.19
C ALA A 183 2.21 8.59 -7.98
N ALA A 184 1.45 8.99 -9.01
CA ALA A 184 1.76 10.23 -9.71
C ALA A 184 1.59 11.44 -8.77
N PRO A 185 2.42 12.51 -8.92
CA PRO A 185 2.29 13.71 -8.09
C PRO A 185 0.86 14.26 -8.05
N GLY A 186 0.35 14.51 -6.84
CA GLY A 186 -1.01 15.00 -6.62
C GLY A 186 -2.12 13.94 -6.71
N THR A 187 -1.78 12.65 -6.75
CA THR A 187 -2.74 11.54 -6.71
C THR A 187 -2.43 10.59 -5.55
N ASN A 188 -3.42 9.80 -5.11
CA ASN A 188 -3.20 8.73 -4.12
C ASN A 188 -2.87 7.38 -4.77
N GLY A 189 -2.81 7.33 -6.10
CA GLY A 189 -2.63 6.10 -6.86
C GLY A 189 -3.62 4.99 -6.50
N CYS A 190 -3.32 3.81 -7.01
CA CYS A 190 -4.06 2.60 -6.71
C CYS A 190 -3.14 1.39 -6.92
N ILE A 191 -3.13 0.50 -5.95
CA ILE A 191 -2.30 -0.71 -5.96
C ILE A 191 -3.10 -1.96 -6.32
N SER A 192 -4.42 -1.99 -6.08
CA SER A 192 -5.27 -3.17 -6.33
C SER A 192 -6.71 -2.79 -6.65
N ASN A 193 -7.37 -3.60 -7.48
CA ASN A 193 -8.72 -3.37 -8.02
C ASN A 193 -8.91 -1.99 -8.66
N CYS A 194 -7.89 -1.52 -9.38
CA CYS A 194 -7.87 -0.16 -9.91
C CYS A 194 -8.80 0.04 -11.10
N GLY A 195 -9.18 1.30 -11.30
CA GLY A 195 -10.13 1.73 -12.31
C GLY A 195 -11.54 1.90 -11.76
N THR A 196 -12.30 2.78 -12.41
CA THR A 196 -13.73 3.00 -12.12
C THR A 196 -14.62 2.57 -13.29
N GLU A 197 -14.03 1.91 -14.28
CA GLU A 197 -14.75 1.46 -15.46
C GLU A 197 -15.66 0.28 -15.12
N ILE A 198 -16.84 0.25 -15.72
CA ILE A 198 -17.74 -0.89 -15.60
C ILE A 198 -17.19 -2.00 -16.49
N ILE A 199 -16.61 -3.02 -15.87
CA ILE A 199 -16.12 -4.21 -16.56
C ILE A 199 -17.29 -5.17 -16.72
N SER A 200 -17.62 -5.53 -17.97
CA SER A 200 -18.59 -6.59 -18.25
C SER A 200 -17.89 -7.94 -18.26
N SER A 201 -18.28 -8.85 -17.37
CA SER A 201 -17.78 -10.24 -17.33
C SER A 201 -18.77 -11.21 -17.97
N SER A 202 -18.39 -12.49 -18.04
CA SER A 202 -19.35 -13.57 -18.25
C SER A 202 -20.48 -13.52 -17.22
N PRO A 203 -21.70 -13.98 -17.56
CA PRO A 203 -22.80 -14.05 -16.62
C PRO A 203 -22.41 -14.84 -15.35
N PRO A 204 -22.91 -14.48 -14.17
CA PRO A 204 -22.65 -15.23 -12.95
C PRO A 204 -23.27 -16.62 -13.03
N ALA A 205 -22.73 -17.58 -12.27
CA ALA A 205 -23.29 -18.93 -12.18
C ALA A 205 -24.72 -18.94 -11.62
N GLU A 206 -25.06 -17.94 -10.79
CA GLU A 206 -26.37 -17.79 -10.18
C GLU A 206 -26.88 -16.36 -10.33
N PHE A 207 -28.14 -16.23 -10.76
CA PHE A 207 -28.83 -14.94 -10.81
C PHE A 207 -29.55 -14.67 -9.49
N ARG A 208 -29.43 -13.43 -9.00
CA ARG A 208 -30.19 -12.95 -7.86
C ARG A 208 -31.39 -12.14 -8.35
N ARG A 209 -32.57 -12.40 -7.78
CA ARG A 209 -33.79 -11.60 -7.99
C ARG A 209 -34.05 -10.83 -6.71
N VAL A 210 -33.89 -9.51 -6.76
CA VAL A 210 -33.99 -8.64 -5.58
C VAL A 210 -35.32 -7.89 -5.62
N ALA A 211 -36.18 -8.11 -4.62
CA ALA A 211 -37.37 -7.30 -4.42
C ALA A 211 -37.01 -6.06 -3.59
N TYR A 212 -37.47 -4.88 -4.02
CA TYR A 212 -37.39 -3.65 -3.24
C TYR A 212 -38.74 -3.39 -2.58
N PHE A 213 -38.75 -3.35 -1.24
CA PHE A 213 -39.94 -3.04 -0.45
C PHE A 213 -39.86 -1.61 0.08
N GLU A 214 -40.73 -0.74 -0.43
CA GLU A 214 -40.90 0.64 -0.01
C GLU A 214 -41.65 0.69 1.34
N ALA A 215 -40.93 0.78 2.46
CA ALA A 215 -41.48 0.72 3.81
C ALA A 215 -42.51 1.83 4.11
N PHE A 216 -42.30 3.01 3.54
CA PHE A 216 -43.19 4.16 3.69
C PHE A 216 -44.45 4.10 2.82
N ASN A 217 -44.60 3.07 1.98
CA ASN A 217 -45.81 2.83 1.21
C ASN A 217 -47.07 2.79 2.08
N ILE A 218 -46.98 2.31 3.33
CA ILE A 218 -48.11 2.25 4.26
C ILE A 218 -48.71 3.64 4.59
N GLN A 219 -47.97 4.72 4.33
CA GLN A 219 -48.43 6.09 4.51
C GLN A 219 -49.30 6.57 3.35
N ARG A 220 -49.36 5.83 2.23
CA ARG A 220 -50.16 6.18 1.05
C ARG A 220 -51.64 5.86 1.32
N PRO A 221 -52.57 6.65 0.76
CA PRO A 221 -54.00 6.43 0.98
C PRO A 221 -54.55 5.16 0.33
N CYS A 222 -53.87 4.60 -0.67
CA CYS A 222 -54.27 3.39 -1.37
C CYS A 222 -53.07 2.71 -2.06
N LEU A 223 -53.31 1.52 -2.63
CA LEU A 223 -52.30 0.68 -3.30
C LEU A 223 -51.11 0.35 -2.40
N THR A 224 -51.38 0.21 -1.11
CA THR A 224 -50.41 -0.25 -0.11
C THR A 224 -50.23 -1.75 -0.21
N MET A 225 -49.00 -2.21 0.03
CA MET A 225 -48.63 -3.61 0.08
C MET A 225 -47.96 -3.87 1.42
N ASP A 226 -48.37 -4.93 2.13
CA ASP A 226 -47.70 -5.38 3.34
C ASP A 226 -46.46 -6.21 2.97
N VAL A 227 -45.38 -6.11 3.72
CA VAL A 227 -44.14 -6.86 3.42
C VAL A 227 -44.34 -8.37 3.39
N THR A 228 -45.34 -8.90 4.10
CA THR A 228 -45.67 -10.34 4.07
C THR A 228 -46.36 -10.79 2.78
N GLN A 229 -46.75 -9.86 1.91
CA GLN A 229 -47.37 -10.16 0.62
C GLN A 229 -46.33 -10.42 -0.48
N ILE A 230 -45.04 -10.24 -0.20
CA ILE A 230 -43.96 -10.58 -1.13
C ILE A 230 -43.89 -12.10 -1.28
N ASP A 231 -44.03 -12.59 -2.52
CA ASP A 231 -43.81 -14.00 -2.83
C ASP A 231 -42.32 -14.34 -2.77
N THR A 232 -41.90 -14.87 -1.62
CA THR A 232 -40.50 -15.19 -1.33
C THR A 232 -39.94 -16.30 -2.23
N THR A 233 -40.77 -17.03 -2.97
CA THR A 233 -40.30 -18.07 -3.90
C THR A 233 -39.80 -17.49 -5.23
N GLN A 234 -40.22 -16.27 -5.58
CA GLN A 234 -39.83 -15.60 -6.81
C GLN A 234 -38.55 -14.75 -6.68
N TYR A 235 -38.14 -14.46 -5.45
CA TYR A 235 -37.00 -13.59 -5.16
C TYR A 235 -35.95 -14.32 -4.33
N THR A 236 -34.70 -13.94 -4.49
CA THR A 236 -33.61 -14.43 -3.64
C THR A 236 -33.35 -13.50 -2.47
N HIS A 237 -33.68 -12.21 -2.60
CA HIS A 237 -33.49 -11.18 -1.59
C HIS A 237 -34.68 -10.22 -1.53
N VAL A 238 -34.96 -9.67 -0.35
CA VAL A 238 -35.84 -8.50 -0.15
C VAL A 238 -35.04 -7.40 0.51
N HIS A 239 -35.05 -6.20 -0.09
CA HIS A 239 -34.52 -4.97 0.47
C HIS A 239 -35.65 -4.20 1.17
N PHE A 240 -35.49 -3.91 2.45
CA PHE A 240 -36.38 -3.02 3.20
C PHE A 240 -35.88 -1.58 3.06
N ALA A 241 -36.60 -0.75 2.31
CA ALA A 241 -36.20 0.59 1.92
C ALA A 241 -37.18 1.66 2.47
N PHE A 242 -36.77 2.58 3.33
CA PHE A 242 -35.46 2.71 3.96
C PHE A 242 -35.59 2.77 5.47
N LEU A 243 -34.54 2.33 6.15
CA LEU A 243 -34.32 2.62 7.56
C LEU A 243 -33.53 3.90 7.71
N ASP A 244 -33.83 4.66 8.76
CA ASP A 244 -33.07 5.83 9.16
C ASP A 244 -31.95 5.43 10.12
N ILE A 245 -31.01 6.36 10.34
CA ILE A 245 -29.93 6.24 11.33
C ILE A 245 -30.04 7.45 12.26
N THR A 246 -29.93 7.22 13.56
CA THR A 246 -29.94 8.29 14.57
C THR A 246 -28.67 9.14 14.48
N SER A 247 -28.63 10.29 15.18
CA SER A 247 -27.41 11.10 15.30
C SER A 247 -26.25 10.39 16.02
N THR A 248 -26.52 9.29 16.72
CA THR A 248 -25.53 8.44 17.40
C THR A 248 -25.11 7.23 16.57
N PHE A 249 -25.50 7.17 15.28
CA PHE A 249 -25.24 6.05 14.37
C PHE A 249 -25.97 4.74 14.71
N ASP A 250 -27.07 4.81 15.46
CA ASP A 250 -27.93 3.65 15.72
C ASP A 250 -29.00 3.49 14.64
N VAL A 251 -29.44 2.26 14.40
CA VAL A 251 -30.52 1.95 13.44
C VAL A 251 -31.87 2.41 14.00
N ASP A 252 -32.62 3.23 13.23
CA ASP A 252 -33.96 3.68 13.59
C ASP A 252 -35.03 3.01 12.72
N THR A 253 -35.85 2.16 13.36
CA THR A 253 -36.99 1.47 12.75
C THR A 253 -38.33 2.05 13.16
N SER A 254 -38.35 3.10 14.00
CA SER A 254 -39.56 3.58 14.69
C SER A 254 -40.69 3.98 13.75
N GLN A 255 -40.37 4.60 12.61
CA GLN A 255 -41.36 5.05 11.62
C GLN A 255 -42.14 3.89 10.98
N PHE A 256 -41.54 2.70 10.86
CA PHE A 256 -42.11 1.55 10.14
C PHE A 256 -41.96 0.25 10.93
N GLN A 257 -41.99 0.34 12.27
CA GLN A 257 -41.66 -0.77 13.17
C GLN A 257 -42.49 -2.02 12.89
N ASP A 258 -43.79 -1.85 12.63
CA ASP A 258 -44.69 -2.98 12.36
C ASP A 258 -44.31 -3.73 11.08
N GLN A 259 -43.99 -3.00 10.00
CA GLN A 259 -43.52 -3.60 8.76
C GLN A 259 -42.14 -4.22 8.95
N PHE A 260 -41.24 -3.58 9.69
CA PHE A 260 -39.91 -4.13 9.97
C PHE A 260 -39.99 -5.42 10.79
N ASN A 261 -40.84 -5.48 11.80
CA ASN A 261 -41.09 -6.66 12.62
C ASN A 261 -41.63 -7.86 11.80
N LYS A 262 -42.40 -7.57 10.75
CA LYS A 262 -42.88 -8.58 9.79
C LYS A 262 -41.76 -9.01 8.84
N PHE A 263 -40.99 -8.05 8.33
CA PHE A 263 -39.87 -8.29 7.43
C PHE A 263 -38.83 -9.24 8.03
N VAL A 264 -38.42 -9.01 9.29
CA VAL A 264 -37.44 -9.88 9.98
C VAL A 264 -37.98 -11.29 10.30
N LYS A 265 -39.26 -11.56 10.03
CA LYS A 265 -39.89 -12.89 10.17
C LYS A 265 -40.09 -13.60 8.83
N LEU A 266 -39.81 -12.97 7.69
CA LEU A 266 -39.83 -13.66 6.40
C LEU A 266 -38.83 -14.82 6.40
N THR A 267 -39.23 -15.95 5.83
CA THR A 267 -38.44 -17.18 5.73
C THR A 267 -38.23 -17.56 4.27
N GLY A 268 -37.18 -18.35 3.98
CA GLY A 268 -36.90 -18.82 2.61
C GLY A 268 -36.36 -17.72 1.68
N ILE A 269 -36.00 -16.55 2.21
CA ILE A 269 -35.46 -15.42 1.46
C ILE A 269 -34.40 -14.68 2.28
N LYS A 270 -33.39 -14.12 1.60
CA LYS A 270 -32.41 -13.23 2.25
C LYS A 270 -33.02 -11.86 2.50
N ARG A 271 -32.78 -11.30 3.68
CA ARG A 271 -33.37 -10.03 4.15
C ARG A 271 -32.25 -9.00 4.26
N ILE A 272 -32.39 -7.90 3.54
CA ILE A 272 -31.43 -6.80 3.54
C ILE A 272 -32.13 -5.54 4.05
N ALA A 273 -31.60 -4.94 5.13
CA ALA A 273 -31.99 -3.61 5.54
C ALA A 273 -31.19 -2.58 4.73
N SER A 274 -31.89 -1.66 4.05
CA SER A 274 -31.24 -0.59 3.32
C SER A 274 -31.42 0.74 4.04
N PHE A 275 -30.34 1.51 4.14
CA PHE A 275 -30.32 2.81 4.80
C PHE A 275 -30.36 3.91 3.75
N GLY A 276 -31.20 4.92 3.98
CA GLY A 276 -31.48 5.97 3.00
C GLY A 276 -32.67 6.82 3.46
N GLY A 277 -32.85 8.02 2.93
CA GLY A 277 -34.00 8.87 3.30
C GLY A 277 -33.64 10.34 3.56
N ASN A 278 -34.53 11.05 4.25
CA ASN A 278 -34.43 12.50 4.45
C ASN A 278 -33.12 12.93 5.13
N TYR A 279 -32.54 12.09 5.98
CA TYR A 279 -31.24 12.35 6.63
C TYR A 279 -30.08 12.30 5.62
N PHE A 280 -30.10 11.36 4.67
CA PHE A 280 -29.13 11.24 3.56
C PHE A 280 -29.32 12.28 2.45
N ARG A 281 -30.40 13.08 2.48
CA ARG A 281 -30.50 14.28 1.64
C ARG A 281 -29.49 15.37 2.08
N LYS A 282 -28.92 15.25 3.28
CA LYS A 282 -27.88 16.15 3.82
C LYS A 282 -26.47 15.53 3.84
N LEU A 283 -26.33 14.22 3.67
CA LEU A 283 -25.03 13.51 3.66
C LEU A 283 -25.04 12.41 2.59
N ARG A 284 -23.98 12.35 1.77
CA ARG A 284 -23.85 11.44 0.61
C ARG A 284 -24.25 9.99 0.97
N SER A 285 -25.08 9.37 0.12
CA SER A 285 -25.64 8.03 0.30
C SER A 285 -24.58 6.96 0.57
N MET A 286 -24.82 6.06 1.53
CA MET A 286 -24.03 4.85 1.81
C MET A 286 -24.97 3.66 1.96
N SER A 287 -24.68 2.56 1.25
CA SER A 287 -25.39 1.29 1.38
C SER A 287 -24.53 0.30 2.17
N PHE A 288 -25.03 -0.24 3.27
CA PHE A 288 -24.38 -1.34 4.00
C PHE A 288 -25.09 -2.65 3.69
N LEU A 289 -24.34 -3.64 3.19
CA LEU A 289 -24.77 -5.04 3.17
C LEU A 289 -24.40 -5.64 4.52
N THR A 290 -25.39 -5.94 5.35
CA THR A 290 -25.18 -6.82 6.51
C THR A 290 -25.51 -8.24 6.07
N GLU A 291 -24.50 -9.10 5.95
CA GLU A 291 -24.72 -10.55 6.01
C GLU A 291 -24.76 -10.94 7.50
N PRO A 292 -25.81 -11.61 7.99
CA PRO A 292 -25.77 -12.21 9.32
C PRO A 292 -24.92 -13.51 9.29
N PRO A 293 -24.40 -13.96 10.45
CA PRO A 293 -23.54 -15.15 10.57
C PRO A 293 -24.21 -16.46 10.16
#